data_AF-A0A0B5E8I0-F1
#
_entry.id   AF-A0A0B5E8I0-F1
#
_cell.length_a   1.000
_cell.length_b   1.000
_cell.length_c   1.000
_cell.angle_alpha   90.00
_cell.angle_beta   90.00
_cell.angle_gamma   90.00
#
_symmetry.space_group_name_H-M   'P 1'
#
loop_
_entity.id
_entity.type
_entity.pdbx_description
1 polymer ?
#
loop_
_entity_poly.entity_id
_entity_poly.type
_entity_poly.pdbx_seq_one_letter_code
_entity_poly.pdbx_strand_id
1 'polypeptide(L)'
;MEAGVAKDCVAAYRDGAGIRLWSLDTGAELHSVGLDDSLADLVAGTVDAATARALPCAPLPERVGRQIPCLLQADPLTTTDGAEVILAGFLARSPKFDGVICLPGPMRTLWAHVSAGEVVSVRAQMTGALLCAVLPGAEGCTGEAERFVEAVSDGMSRPEFTSQRLASLATAVALRRMSQDEATGLATAWLTGLELAATRAYWLGQPVALIGTQAARAPYAAALEAQFVPLNEADRDEMLLAGFRAARERMSA
;
A
#
# COMPACT_ATOMS: atom_id res chain seq x y z
N MET A 1 -24.78 27.64 29.98
CA MET A 1 -24.95 27.00 28.67
C MET A 1 -23.55 26.79 28.13
N GLU A 2 -22.87 25.77 28.68
CA GLU A 2 -21.54 25.38 28.21
C GLU A 2 -21.72 24.84 26.80
N ALA A 3 -21.09 25.50 25.83
CA ALA A 3 -20.90 24.90 24.52
C ALA A 3 -20.11 23.61 24.76
N GLY A 4 -20.78 22.46 24.64
CA GLY A 4 -20.14 21.16 24.77
C GLY A 4 -19.00 21.10 23.77
N VAL A 5 -17.76 21.03 24.28
CA VAL A 5 -16.58 20.81 23.44
C VAL A 5 -16.85 19.53 22.68
N ALA A 6 -16.94 19.61 21.35
CA ALA A 6 -17.09 18.43 20.52
C ALA A 6 -15.98 17.45 20.88
N LYS A 7 -16.35 16.22 21.26
CA LYS A 7 -15.37 15.17 21.57
C LYS A 7 -14.55 14.94 20.30
N ASP A 8 -13.23 15.05 20.41
CA ASP A 8 -12.31 14.79 19.31
C ASP A 8 -12.55 13.39 18.74
N CYS A 9 -12.73 13.31 17.42
CA CYS A 9 -12.98 12.05 16.74
C CYS A 9 -11.65 11.34 16.47
N VAL A 10 -11.50 10.14 17.01
CA VAL A 10 -10.25 9.36 16.95
C VAL A 10 -10.36 8.25 15.91
N ALA A 11 -9.37 8.18 15.01
CA ALA A 11 -9.23 7.08 14.05
C ALA A 11 -8.11 6.13 14.46
N ALA A 12 -8.34 4.83 14.27
CA ALA A 12 -7.35 3.77 14.42
C ALA A 12 -7.05 3.09 13.08
N TYR A 13 -5.78 2.93 12.78
CA TYR A 13 -5.31 2.09 11.69
C TYR A 13 -4.51 0.93 12.28
N ARG A 14 -4.96 -0.29 11.98
CA ARG A 14 -4.26 -1.53 12.31
C ARG A 14 -3.42 -1.93 11.11
N ASP A 15 -2.16 -2.26 11.36
CA ASP A 15 -1.28 -2.88 10.38
C ASP A 15 -0.48 -4.02 10.99
N GLY A 16 0.39 -4.64 10.18
CA GLY A 16 1.23 -5.74 10.64
C GLY A 16 2.25 -5.37 11.73
N ALA A 17 2.47 -4.08 12.00
CA ALA A 17 3.37 -3.58 13.03
C ALA A 17 2.64 -3.19 14.34
N GLY A 18 1.34 -2.89 14.27
CA GLY A 18 0.52 -2.61 15.45
C GLY A 18 -0.69 -1.73 15.16
N ILE A 19 -1.03 -0.87 16.12
CA ILE A 19 -2.11 0.11 15.99
C ILE A 19 -1.50 1.50 16.02
N ARG A 20 -1.88 2.34 15.06
CA ARG A 20 -1.61 3.78 15.08
C ARG A 20 -2.94 4.53 15.22
N LEU A 21 -2.93 5.62 15.99
CA LEU A 21 -4.11 6.42 16.27
C LEU A 21 -3.89 7.87 15.84
N TRP A 22 -4.95 8.54 15.37
CA TRP A 22 -4.93 9.95 15.02
C TRP A 22 -6.14 10.69 15.57
N SER A 23 -5.94 11.93 15.99
CA SER A 23 -7.00 12.93 16.14
C SER A 23 -7.42 13.40 14.75
N LEU A 24 -8.69 13.24 14.37
CA LEU A 24 -9.17 13.70 13.06
C LEU A 24 -9.37 15.21 12.99
N ASP A 25 -9.56 15.86 14.14
CA ASP A 25 -9.69 17.32 14.23
C ASP A 25 -8.36 18.01 14.03
N THR A 26 -7.30 17.54 14.70
CA THR A 26 -5.97 18.14 14.60
C THR A 26 -5.11 17.52 13.50
N GLY A 27 -5.40 16.27 13.11
CA GLY A 27 -4.53 15.46 12.24
C GLY A 27 -3.29 14.92 12.95
N ALA A 28 -3.12 15.18 14.25
CA ALA A 28 -1.96 14.72 15.00
C ALA A 28 -2.04 13.22 15.28
N GLU A 29 -0.92 12.53 15.08
CA GLU A 29 -0.77 11.15 15.57
C GLU A 29 -0.71 11.14 17.10
N LEU A 30 -1.47 10.23 17.70
CA LEU A 30 -1.56 10.08 19.14
C LEU A 30 -0.52 9.04 19.58
N HIS A 31 0.50 9.49 20.31
CA HIS A 31 1.53 8.61 20.86
C HIS A 31 1.30 8.44 22.37
N SER A 32 0.82 7.28 22.82
CA SER A 32 0.87 6.92 24.23
C SER A 32 0.97 5.41 24.46
N VAL A 33 1.55 5.05 25.61
CA VAL A 33 1.73 3.65 26.02
C VAL A 33 0.37 3.07 26.41
N GLY A 34 0.00 1.93 25.82
CA GLY A 34 -1.25 1.23 26.13
C GLY A 34 -2.48 1.71 25.36
N LEU A 35 -2.31 2.45 24.28
CA LEU A 35 -3.40 2.71 23.33
C LEU A 35 -3.84 1.41 22.65
N ASP A 36 -5.14 1.16 22.68
CA ASP A 36 -5.80 0.18 21.84
C ASP A 36 -6.89 0.88 21.00
N ASP A 37 -7.52 0.15 20.08
CA ASP A 37 -8.58 0.72 19.26
C ASP A 37 -9.89 0.95 20.03
N SER A 38 -10.00 0.58 21.32
CA SER A 38 -11.21 0.82 22.12
C SER A 38 -11.55 2.31 22.19
N LEU A 39 -10.51 3.15 22.15
CA LEU A 39 -10.57 4.61 22.17
C LEU A 39 -10.99 5.23 20.83
N ALA A 40 -10.97 4.48 19.74
CA ALA A 40 -11.24 4.98 18.40
C ALA A 40 -12.73 4.91 18.04
N ASP A 41 -13.20 5.98 17.41
CA ASP A 41 -14.55 6.08 16.86
C ASP A 41 -14.62 5.44 15.45
N LEU A 42 -13.49 5.41 14.74
CA LEU A 42 -13.31 4.75 13.44
C LEU A 42 -12.09 3.83 13.47
N VAL A 43 -12.21 2.63 12.93
CA VAL A 43 -11.15 1.61 12.88
C VAL A 43 -11.07 1.04 11.47
N ALA A 44 -9.86 0.99 10.92
CA ALA A 44 -9.53 0.31 9.67
C ALA A 44 -8.33 -0.62 9.85
N GLY A 45 -8.08 -1.49 8.87
CA GLY A 45 -7.04 -2.53 8.99
C GLY A 45 -7.53 -3.78 9.71
N THR A 46 -8.82 -4.09 9.56
CA THR A 46 -9.43 -5.31 10.05
C THR A 46 -10.07 -6.05 8.88
N VAL A 47 -9.86 -7.37 8.83
CA VAL A 47 -10.47 -8.24 7.81
C VAL A 47 -11.56 -9.06 8.49
N ASP A 48 -12.80 -8.82 8.08
CA ASP A 48 -13.97 -9.58 8.51
C ASP A 48 -14.83 -9.93 7.29
N ALA A 49 -14.92 -11.22 7.01
CA ALA A 49 -15.68 -11.73 5.87
C ALA A 49 -17.18 -11.42 5.97
N ALA A 50 -17.73 -11.23 7.17
CA ALA A 50 -19.15 -10.92 7.36
C ALA A 50 -19.52 -9.50 6.93
N THR A 51 -18.54 -8.58 6.94
CA THR A 51 -18.74 -7.17 6.64
C THR A 51 -18.02 -6.71 5.37
N ALA A 52 -17.14 -7.55 4.80
CA ALA A 52 -16.40 -7.28 3.58
C ALA A 52 -17.32 -6.92 2.40
N ARG A 53 -16.91 -5.91 1.62
CA ARG A 53 -17.70 -5.39 0.49
C ARG A 53 -17.14 -5.90 -0.83
N ALA A 54 -17.98 -6.58 -1.60
CA ALA A 54 -17.59 -7.10 -2.91
C ALA A 54 -17.26 -5.96 -3.90
N LEU A 55 -16.20 -6.13 -4.68
CA LEU A 55 -15.90 -5.26 -5.82
C LEU A 55 -16.78 -5.63 -7.04
N PRO A 56 -17.13 -4.65 -7.91
CA PRO A 56 -16.75 -3.24 -7.86
C PRO A 56 -17.57 -2.43 -6.85
N CYS A 57 -16.94 -1.46 -6.18
CA CYS A 57 -17.66 -0.47 -5.35
C CYS A 57 -16.79 0.74 -4.99
N ALA A 58 -17.42 1.83 -4.54
CA ALA A 58 -16.73 2.95 -3.92
C ALA A 58 -15.91 2.49 -2.68
N PRO A 59 -14.71 3.05 -2.42
CA PRO A 59 -13.85 2.61 -1.31
C PRO A 59 -14.52 2.61 0.07
N LEU A 60 -15.35 3.62 0.36
CA LEU A 60 -16.14 3.69 1.59
C LEU A 60 -17.61 3.39 1.30
N PRO A 61 -18.32 2.74 2.25
CA PRO A 61 -19.77 2.60 2.17
C PRO A 61 -20.44 3.98 2.36
N GLU A 62 -21.70 4.11 1.94
CA GLU A 62 -22.48 5.35 2.13
C GLU A 62 -22.63 5.73 3.60
N ARG A 63 -22.71 4.71 4.48
CA ARG A 63 -22.74 4.87 5.93
C ARG A 63 -21.61 4.05 6.53
N VAL A 64 -20.81 4.71 7.36
CA VAL A 64 -19.66 4.11 8.03
C VAL A 64 -20.03 3.88 9.51
N GLY A 65 -19.86 2.64 9.96
CA GLY A 65 -19.88 2.30 11.39
C GLY A 65 -18.48 2.43 11.99
N ARG A 66 -18.32 2.01 13.25
CA ARG A 66 -17.01 2.05 13.92
C ARG A 66 -15.93 1.27 13.17
N GLN A 67 -16.24 0.10 12.61
CA GLN A 67 -15.33 -0.67 11.77
C GLN A 67 -15.58 -0.33 10.29
N ILE A 68 -14.54 0.11 9.59
CA ILE A 68 -14.59 0.37 8.15
C ILE A 68 -14.40 -0.98 7.45
N PRO A 69 -15.38 -1.45 6.66
CA PRO A 69 -15.30 -2.77 6.04
C PRO A 69 -14.25 -2.81 4.92
N CYS A 70 -13.44 -3.85 4.91
CA CYS A 70 -12.52 -4.15 3.82
C CYS A 70 -13.26 -4.43 2.48
N LEU A 71 -12.53 -4.32 1.38
CA LEU A 71 -13.01 -4.66 0.04
C LEU A 71 -12.55 -6.06 -0.33
N LEU A 72 -13.44 -6.82 -0.97
CA LEU A 72 -13.23 -8.21 -1.35
C LEU A 72 -13.39 -8.42 -2.85
N GLN A 73 -12.36 -8.99 -3.46
CA GLN A 73 -12.43 -9.57 -4.79
C GLN A 73 -12.48 -11.09 -4.68
N ALA A 74 -13.39 -11.72 -5.42
CA ALA A 74 -13.57 -13.17 -5.40
C ALA A 74 -12.47 -13.92 -6.18
N ASP A 75 -12.06 -13.41 -7.35
CA ASP A 75 -11.07 -14.07 -8.21
C ASP A 75 -10.12 -13.07 -8.89
N PRO A 76 -8.80 -13.25 -8.78
CA PRO A 76 -8.13 -14.01 -7.71
C PRO A 76 -8.59 -13.48 -6.34
N LEU A 77 -8.72 -14.37 -5.38
CA LEU A 77 -9.15 -14.02 -4.02
C LEU A 77 -8.19 -12.98 -3.43
N THR A 78 -8.68 -11.78 -3.15
CA THR A 78 -7.87 -10.68 -2.63
C THR A 78 -8.74 -9.77 -1.79
N THR A 79 -8.21 -9.37 -0.63
CA THR A 79 -8.87 -8.40 0.25
C THR A 79 -7.98 -7.19 0.46
N THR A 80 -8.61 -6.02 0.66
CA THR A 80 -7.92 -4.92 1.33
C THR A 80 -7.79 -5.21 2.82
N ASP A 81 -6.90 -4.49 3.48
CA ASP A 81 -6.67 -4.54 4.91
C ASP A 81 -6.26 -3.13 5.34
N GLY A 82 -7.25 -2.22 5.43
CA GLY A 82 -7.04 -0.80 5.68
C GLY A 82 -6.81 0.06 4.42
N ALA A 83 -6.42 -0.56 3.31
CA ALA A 83 -6.16 0.14 2.05
C ALA A 83 -7.38 0.89 1.50
N GLU A 84 -8.60 0.43 1.81
CA GLU A 84 -9.85 1.11 1.46
C GLU A 84 -9.91 2.57 1.94
N VAL A 85 -9.33 2.86 3.11
CA VAL A 85 -9.26 4.23 3.64
C VAL A 85 -8.27 5.07 2.84
N ILE A 86 -7.10 4.52 2.51
CA ILE A 86 -6.08 5.20 1.69
C ILE A 86 -6.65 5.51 0.30
N LEU A 87 -7.33 4.54 -0.32
CA LEU A 87 -8.01 4.70 -1.61
C LEU A 87 -9.09 5.79 -1.53
N ALA A 88 -9.89 5.81 -0.45
CA ALA A 88 -10.89 6.84 -0.23
C ALA A 88 -10.29 8.24 -0.12
N GLY A 89 -9.20 8.39 0.64
CA GLY A 89 -8.53 9.67 0.81
C GLY A 89 -7.91 10.20 -0.47
N PHE A 90 -7.33 9.31 -1.28
CA PHE A 90 -6.84 9.69 -2.60
C PHE A 90 -7.95 10.16 -3.53
N LEU A 91 -9.07 9.43 -3.60
CA LEU A 91 -10.21 9.81 -4.44
C LEU A 91 -10.96 11.05 -3.93
N ALA A 92 -10.91 11.35 -2.63
CA ALA A 92 -11.42 12.60 -2.10
C ALA A 92 -10.63 13.82 -2.64
N ARG A 93 -9.31 13.67 -2.84
CA ARG A 93 -8.44 14.72 -3.42
C ARG A 93 -8.42 14.71 -4.95
N SER A 94 -8.66 13.55 -5.56
CA SER A 94 -8.62 13.34 -7.01
C SER A 94 -9.90 12.65 -7.51
N PRO A 95 -11.08 13.30 -7.43
CA PRO A 95 -12.38 12.64 -7.66
C PRO A 95 -12.62 12.20 -9.11
N LYS A 96 -11.81 12.69 -10.07
CA LYS A 96 -11.87 12.31 -11.49
C LYS A 96 -10.75 11.35 -11.89
N PHE A 97 -10.00 10.81 -10.93
CA PHE A 97 -8.95 9.84 -11.23
C PHE A 97 -9.55 8.58 -11.84
N ASP A 98 -8.97 8.17 -12.96
CA ASP A 98 -9.27 6.92 -13.66
C ASP A 98 -7.91 6.32 -14.06
N GLY A 99 -7.65 5.10 -13.62
CA GLY A 99 -6.33 4.49 -13.72
C GLY A 99 -6.05 3.52 -12.57
N VAL A 100 -4.76 3.36 -12.22
CA VAL A 100 -4.34 2.37 -11.23
C VAL A 100 -3.69 3.01 -10.03
N ILE A 101 -4.05 2.57 -8.83
CA ILE A 101 -3.40 2.97 -7.59
C ILE A 101 -2.49 1.83 -7.13
N CYS A 102 -1.19 2.11 -7.01
CA CYS A 102 -0.19 1.19 -6.46
C CYS A 102 0.14 1.59 -5.02
N LEU A 103 -0.03 0.66 -4.10
CA LEU A 103 0.23 0.82 -2.66
C LEU A 103 1.34 -0.15 -2.23
N PRO A 104 2.63 0.19 -2.41
CA PRO A 104 3.72 -0.61 -1.87
C PRO A 104 3.61 -0.72 -0.35
N GLY A 105 3.86 -1.92 0.18
CA GLY A 105 3.76 -2.19 1.61
C GLY A 105 4.77 -3.24 2.06
N PRO A 106 5.07 -3.29 3.37
CA PRO A 106 6.11 -4.15 3.92
C PRO A 106 5.81 -5.64 3.74
N MET A 107 4.53 -6.04 3.78
CA MET A 107 4.10 -7.42 3.56
C MET A 107 3.64 -7.67 2.12
N ARG A 108 2.86 -6.74 1.56
CA ARG A 108 2.34 -6.84 0.21
C ARG A 108 2.22 -5.48 -0.44
N THR A 109 2.38 -5.45 -1.76
CA THR A 109 1.94 -4.34 -2.60
C THR A 109 0.52 -4.62 -3.06
N LEU A 110 -0.35 -3.61 -3.00
CA LEU A 110 -1.70 -3.68 -3.53
C LEU A 110 -1.82 -2.78 -4.78
N TRP A 111 -2.28 -3.36 -5.88
CA TRP A 111 -2.67 -2.63 -7.09
C TRP A 111 -4.20 -2.58 -7.13
N ALA A 112 -4.77 -1.39 -7.23
CA ALA A 112 -6.21 -1.18 -7.33
C ALA A 112 -6.53 -0.46 -8.64
N HIS A 113 -7.35 -1.08 -9.49
CA HIS A 113 -7.90 -0.42 -10.67
C HIS A 113 -9.10 0.42 -10.23
N VAL A 114 -9.07 1.71 -10.53
CA VAL A 114 -10.13 2.66 -10.21
C VAL A 114 -10.72 3.24 -11.49
N SER A 115 -12.05 3.23 -11.58
CA SER A 115 -12.79 3.93 -12.63
C SER A 115 -14.09 4.48 -12.07
N ALA A 116 -14.50 5.65 -12.56
CA ALA A 116 -15.73 6.34 -12.14
C ALA A 116 -15.89 6.49 -10.61
N GLY A 117 -14.79 6.64 -9.87
CA GLY A 117 -14.79 6.76 -8.40
C GLY A 117 -14.97 5.44 -7.65
N GLU A 118 -15.00 4.31 -8.35
CA GLU A 118 -15.11 2.97 -7.78
C GLU A 118 -13.81 2.18 -7.92
N VAL A 119 -13.53 1.34 -6.94
CA VAL A 119 -12.51 0.30 -7.07
C VAL A 119 -13.12 -0.83 -7.87
N VAL A 120 -12.60 -1.05 -9.08
CA VAL A 120 -13.13 -2.06 -10.02
C VAL A 120 -12.56 -3.44 -9.70
N SER A 121 -11.26 -3.50 -9.39
CA SER A 121 -10.56 -4.74 -9.11
C SER A 121 -9.26 -4.48 -8.35
N VAL A 122 -8.74 -5.50 -7.68
CA VAL A 122 -7.48 -5.41 -6.94
C VAL A 122 -6.57 -6.60 -7.24
N ARG A 123 -5.25 -6.40 -7.09
CA ARG A 123 -4.25 -7.47 -7.10
C ARG A 123 -3.26 -7.22 -5.97
N ALA A 124 -2.95 -8.26 -5.21
CA ALA A 124 -1.90 -8.22 -4.20
C ALA A 124 -0.66 -8.99 -4.69
N GLN A 125 0.52 -8.48 -4.34
CA GLN A 125 1.80 -9.12 -4.61
C GLN A 125 2.64 -9.11 -3.33
N MET A 126 3.36 -10.20 -3.04
CA MET A 126 4.09 -10.37 -1.78
C MET A 126 5.53 -9.84 -1.83
N THR A 127 5.83 -8.87 -2.70
CA THR A 127 7.20 -8.37 -2.92
C THR A 127 7.91 -7.95 -1.64
N GLY A 128 7.24 -7.18 -0.78
CA GLY A 128 7.81 -6.80 0.53
C GLY A 128 8.10 -7.99 1.44
N ALA A 129 7.16 -8.94 1.57
CA ALA A 129 7.35 -10.13 2.38
C ALA A 129 8.47 -11.04 1.83
N LEU A 130 8.56 -11.21 0.51
CA LEU A 130 9.61 -11.99 -0.14
C LEU A 130 10.99 -11.36 0.06
N LEU A 131 11.10 -10.03 -0.02
CA LEU A 131 12.35 -9.32 0.28
C LEU A 131 12.80 -9.61 1.72
N CYS A 132 11.92 -9.40 2.69
CA CYS A 132 12.22 -9.64 4.11
C CYS A 132 12.54 -11.11 4.41
N ALA A 133 11.90 -12.06 3.72
CA ALA A 133 12.18 -13.48 3.89
C ALA A 133 13.58 -13.89 3.40
N VAL A 134 14.07 -13.26 2.32
CA VAL A 134 15.41 -13.53 1.77
C VAL A 134 16.48 -12.75 2.51
N LEU A 135 16.18 -11.50 2.90
CA LEU A 135 17.08 -10.59 3.59
C LEU A 135 16.37 -10.01 4.84
N PRO A 136 16.47 -10.68 6.00
CA PRO A 136 15.81 -10.22 7.21
C PRO A 136 16.22 -8.80 7.59
N GLY A 137 15.23 -7.95 7.86
CA GLY A 137 15.42 -6.54 8.22
C GLY A 137 15.70 -5.61 7.04
N ALA A 138 15.68 -6.11 5.80
CA ALA A 138 15.81 -5.28 4.62
C ALA A 138 14.51 -4.49 4.34
N GLU A 139 14.67 -3.21 4.07
CA GLU A 139 13.65 -2.36 3.47
C GLU A 139 13.99 -2.11 2.00
N GLY A 140 12.98 -2.01 1.15
CA GLY A 140 13.18 -1.82 -0.28
C GLY A 140 14.00 -0.57 -0.57
N CYS A 141 15.03 -0.70 -1.39
CA CYS A 141 15.87 0.42 -1.81
C CYS A 141 16.26 0.28 -3.29
N THR A 142 16.66 1.39 -3.90
CA THR A 142 17.15 1.39 -5.28
C THR A 142 18.63 1.04 -5.36
N GLY A 143 19.44 1.44 -4.37
CA GLY A 143 20.89 1.39 -4.52
C GLY A 143 21.34 2.36 -5.62
N GLU A 144 22.20 1.91 -6.53
CA GLU A 144 22.63 2.72 -7.68
C GLU A 144 21.59 2.65 -8.82
N ALA A 145 21.18 3.81 -9.33
CA ALA A 145 19.95 3.94 -10.10
C ALA A 145 19.99 3.20 -11.45
N GLU A 146 21.08 3.31 -12.19
CA GLU A 146 21.26 2.67 -13.49
C GLU A 146 21.24 1.14 -13.35
N ARG A 147 22.03 0.60 -12.41
CA ARG A 147 22.02 -0.84 -12.11
C ARG A 147 20.68 -1.34 -11.61
N PHE A 148 19.96 -0.53 -10.85
CA PHE A 148 18.62 -0.88 -10.38
C PHE A 148 17.66 -1.07 -11.55
N VAL A 149 17.59 -0.11 -12.48
CA VAL A 149 16.69 -0.18 -13.64
C VAL A 149 17.05 -1.35 -14.56
N GLU A 150 18.34 -1.62 -14.77
CA GLU A 150 18.79 -2.81 -15.50
C GLU A 150 18.32 -4.11 -14.82
N ALA A 151 18.49 -4.22 -13.50
CA ALA A 151 18.04 -5.38 -12.73
C ALA A 151 16.51 -5.52 -12.71
N VAL A 152 15.75 -4.41 -12.68
CA VAL A 152 14.29 -4.43 -12.84
C VAL A 152 13.92 -5.01 -14.22
N SER A 153 14.55 -4.53 -15.29
CA SER A 153 14.33 -5.03 -16.65
C SER A 153 14.63 -6.53 -16.76
N ASP A 154 15.70 -7.00 -16.13
CA ASP A 154 16.05 -8.43 -16.03
C ASP A 154 15.01 -9.24 -15.25
N GLY A 155 14.42 -8.67 -14.20
CA GLY A 155 13.33 -9.27 -13.42
C GLY A 155 12.05 -9.38 -14.25
N MET A 156 11.73 -8.35 -15.03
CA MET A 156 10.56 -8.34 -15.91
C MET A 156 10.68 -9.31 -17.09
N SER A 157 11.88 -9.41 -17.68
CA SER A 157 12.11 -10.18 -18.90
C SER A 157 12.28 -11.69 -18.63
N ARG A 158 12.71 -12.04 -17.42
CA ARG A 158 13.04 -13.41 -17.01
C ARG A 158 12.49 -13.73 -15.60
N PRO A 159 11.18 -13.55 -15.36
CA PRO A 159 10.59 -13.69 -14.04
C PRO A 159 10.79 -15.08 -13.41
N GLU A 160 10.87 -16.12 -14.23
CA GLU A 160 11.07 -17.52 -13.83
C GLU A 160 12.42 -17.78 -13.14
N PHE A 161 13.42 -16.92 -13.34
CA PHE A 161 14.73 -17.04 -12.71
C PHE A 161 14.84 -16.32 -11.36
N THR A 162 13.83 -15.57 -10.94
CA THR A 162 13.88 -14.72 -9.74
C THR A 162 14.18 -15.53 -8.47
N SER A 163 13.57 -16.71 -8.30
CA SER A 163 13.82 -17.56 -7.13
C SER A 163 15.29 -18.02 -7.03
N GLN A 164 15.86 -18.46 -8.15
CA GLN A 164 17.26 -18.88 -8.23
C GLN A 164 18.24 -17.72 -8.02
N ARG A 165 17.92 -16.52 -8.55
CA ARG A 165 18.70 -15.30 -8.32
C ARG A 165 18.73 -14.92 -6.84
N LEU A 166 17.57 -14.94 -6.17
CA LEU A 166 17.46 -14.65 -4.73
C LEU A 166 18.23 -15.65 -3.87
N ALA A 167 18.16 -16.95 -4.17
CA ALA A 167 18.93 -17.97 -3.45
C ALA A 167 20.46 -17.78 -3.61
N SER A 168 20.90 -17.46 -4.82
CA SER A 168 22.32 -17.19 -5.11
C SER A 168 22.79 -15.93 -4.38
N LEU A 169 21.96 -14.89 -4.34
CA LEU A 169 22.22 -13.64 -3.64
C LEU A 169 22.30 -13.84 -2.12
N ALA A 170 21.37 -14.57 -1.51
CA ALA A 170 21.44 -14.92 -0.09
C ALA A 170 22.72 -15.70 0.25
N THR A 171 23.15 -16.61 -0.63
CA THR A 171 24.43 -17.33 -0.48
C THR A 171 25.62 -16.38 -0.55
N ALA A 172 25.61 -15.42 -1.47
CA ALA A 172 26.69 -14.43 -1.60
C ALA A 172 26.83 -13.57 -0.33
N VAL A 173 25.71 -13.15 0.28
CA VAL A 173 25.69 -12.43 1.56
C VAL A 173 26.24 -13.31 2.69
N ALA A 174 25.79 -14.55 2.80
CA ALA A 174 26.26 -15.49 3.84
C ALA A 174 27.77 -15.76 3.75
N LEU A 175 28.31 -15.82 2.54
CA LEU A 175 29.75 -15.96 2.28
C LEU A 175 30.53 -14.65 2.37
N ARG A 176 29.88 -13.53 2.73
CA ARG A 176 30.46 -12.17 2.79
C ARG A 176 31.11 -11.74 1.47
N ARG A 177 30.56 -12.19 0.35
CA ARG A 177 30.99 -11.82 -1.02
C ARG A 177 30.21 -10.64 -1.58
N MET A 178 29.18 -10.20 -0.86
CA MET A 178 28.31 -9.08 -1.19
C MET A 178 27.83 -8.46 0.13
N SER A 179 27.68 -7.13 0.17
CA SER A 179 27.12 -6.46 1.35
C SER A 179 25.59 -6.66 1.42
N GLN A 180 25.01 -6.52 2.61
CA GLN A 180 23.55 -6.59 2.76
C GLN A 180 22.84 -5.46 2.00
N ASP A 181 23.43 -4.27 1.93
CA ASP A 181 22.87 -3.13 1.22
C ASP A 181 22.85 -3.37 -0.30
N GLU A 182 23.95 -3.87 -0.87
CA GLU A 182 24.03 -4.22 -2.29
C GLU A 182 23.03 -5.33 -2.64
N ALA A 183 22.95 -6.35 -1.79
CA ALA A 183 22.01 -7.44 -1.93
C ALA A 183 20.55 -6.96 -1.86
N THR A 184 20.25 -6.00 -0.98
CA THR A 184 18.92 -5.42 -0.83
C THR A 184 18.49 -4.68 -2.08
N GLY A 185 19.36 -3.87 -2.68
CA GLY A 185 19.06 -3.18 -3.93
C GLY A 185 18.75 -4.13 -5.09
N LEU A 186 19.58 -5.16 -5.28
CA LEU A 186 19.37 -6.17 -6.33
C LEU A 186 18.12 -7.01 -6.12
N ALA A 187 17.89 -7.49 -4.89
CA ALA A 187 16.68 -8.25 -4.55
C ALA A 187 15.42 -7.40 -4.75
N THR A 188 15.45 -6.13 -4.33
CA THR A 188 14.36 -5.17 -4.55
C THR A 188 14.09 -4.99 -6.05
N ALA A 189 15.13 -4.81 -6.87
CA ALA A 189 14.99 -4.65 -8.30
C ALA A 189 14.35 -5.87 -8.98
N TRP A 190 14.85 -7.08 -8.70
CA TRP A 190 14.31 -8.30 -9.31
C TRP A 190 12.88 -8.59 -8.87
N LEU A 191 12.56 -8.40 -7.59
CA LEU A 191 11.19 -8.61 -7.09
C LEU A 191 10.23 -7.56 -7.65
N THR A 192 10.64 -6.30 -7.73
CA THR A 192 9.84 -5.24 -8.38
C THR A 192 9.61 -5.55 -9.85
N GLY A 193 10.64 -6.01 -10.57
CA GLY A 193 10.52 -6.42 -11.96
C GLY A 193 9.60 -7.63 -12.17
N LEU A 194 9.72 -8.66 -11.32
CA LEU A 194 8.81 -9.81 -11.30
C LEU A 194 7.35 -9.35 -11.11
N GLU A 195 7.12 -8.47 -10.13
CA GLU A 195 5.82 -7.91 -9.84
C GLU A 195 5.25 -7.09 -11.00
N LEU A 196 6.04 -6.18 -11.59
CA LEU A 196 5.60 -5.39 -12.74
C LEU A 196 5.25 -6.27 -13.95
N ALA A 197 6.00 -7.34 -14.20
CA ALA A 197 5.64 -8.30 -15.23
C ALA A 197 4.30 -9.00 -14.93
N ALA A 198 4.07 -9.41 -13.69
CA ALA A 198 2.84 -10.06 -13.27
C ALA A 198 1.61 -9.13 -13.26
N THR A 199 1.80 -7.83 -13.05
CA THR A 199 0.72 -6.84 -12.99
C THR A 199 0.61 -5.97 -14.24
N ARG A 200 1.30 -6.32 -15.34
CA ARG A 200 1.34 -5.55 -16.59
C ARG A 200 -0.04 -5.15 -17.13
N ALA A 201 -1.02 -6.04 -17.02
CA ALA A 201 -2.39 -5.80 -17.46
C ALA A 201 -3.10 -4.66 -16.69
N TYR A 202 -2.60 -4.26 -15.51
CA TYR A 202 -3.11 -3.13 -14.75
C TYR A 202 -2.49 -1.83 -15.22
N TRP A 203 -1.15 -1.72 -15.18
CA TRP A 203 -0.48 -0.44 -15.31
C TRP A 203 -0.16 -0.03 -16.75
N LEU A 204 -0.10 -0.97 -17.71
CA LEU A 204 0.29 -0.64 -19.08
C LEU A 204 -0.78 0.21 -19.77
N GLY A 205 -0.39 1.41 -20.19
CA GLY A 205 -1.29 2.34 -20.88
C GLY A 205 -2.25 3.09 -19.96
N GLN A 206 -2.07 3.00 -18.64
CA GLN A 206 -2.85 3.69 -17.61
C GLN A 206 -1.95 4.60 -16.77
N PRO A 207 -2.44 5.74 -16.26
CA PRO A 207 -1.71 6.48 -15.23
C PRO A 207 -1.68 5.67 -13.93
N VAL A 208 -0.58 5.75 -13.20
CA VAL A 208 -0.43 5.10 -11.90
C VAL A 208 -0.31 6.14 -10.80
N ALA A 209 -1.20 6.09 -9.81
CA ALA A 209 -1.03 6.78 -8.55
C ALA A 209 -0.21 5.90 -7.59
N LEU A 210 0.99 6.33 -7.24
CA LEU A 210 1.90 5.60 -6.36
C LEU A 210 1.84 6.21 -4.96
N ILE A 211 1.29 5.45 -3.99
CA ILE A 211 1.01 5.97 -2.65
C ILE A 211 1.76 5.15 -1.60
N GLY A 212 2.62 5.81 -0.83
CA GLY A 212 3.52 5.16 0.10
C GLY A 212 4.45 6.14 0.80
N THR A 213 5.29 5.64 1.70
CA THR A 213 6.43 6.41 2.20
C THR A 213 7.45 6.62 1.07
N GLN A 214 8.33 7.62 1.19
CA GLN A 214 9.35 7.87 0.16
C GLN A 214 10.21 6.61 -0.11
N ALA A 215 10.61 5.90 0.94
CA ALA A 215 11.40 4.66 0.82
C ALA A 215 10.62 3.57 0.06
N ALA A 216 9.33 3.38 0.37
CA ALA A 216 8.51 2.38 -0.30
C ALA A 216 8.17 2.75 -1.76
N ARG A 217 8.03 4.05 -2.07
CA ARG A 217 7.72 4.53 -3.43
C ARG A 217 8.94 4.50 -4.34
N ALA A 218 10.13 4.86 -3.86
CA ALA A 218 11.30 5.08 -4.72
C ALA A 218 11.63 3.91 -5.67
N PRO A 219 11.63 2.61 -5.24
CA PRO A 219 11.86 1.49 -6.15
C PRO A 219 10.79 1.37 -7.25
N TYR A 220 9.53 1.59 -6.91
CA TYR A 220 8.41 1.50 -7.85
C TYR A 220 8.39 2.70 -8.80
N ALA A 221 8.71 3.90 -8.32
CA ALA A 221 8.83 5.11 -9.14
C ALA A 221 9.90 4.91 -10.22
N ALA A 222 11.12 4.55 -9.83
CA ALA A 222 12.21 4.29 -10.76
C ALA A 222 11.86 3.21 -11.80
N ALA A 223 11.23 2.12 -11.36
CA ALA A 223 10.83 1.02 -12.22
C ALA A 223 9.73 1.40 -13.23
N LEU A 224 8.70 2.13 -12.79
CA LEU A 224 7.58 2.55 -13.63
C LEU A 224 7.95 3.69 -14.57
N GLU A 225 8.80 4.63 -14.14
CA GLU A 225 9.35 5.68 -14.99
C GLU A 225 10.20 5.11 -16.13
N ALA A 226 11.01 4.08 -15.86
CA ALA A 226 11.75 3.36 -16.89
C ALA A 226 10.84 2.66 -17.92
N GLN A 227 9.57 2.44 -17.58
CA GLN A 227 8.54 1.93 -18.50
C GLN A 227 7.66 3.06 -19.10
N PHE A 228 8.04 4.33 -18.90
CA PHE A 228 7.33 5.52 -19.36
C PHE A 228 5.88 5.63 -18.85
N VAL A 229 5.60 5.08 -17.66
CA VAL A 229 4.27 5.15 -17.05
C VAL A 229 4.06 6.53 -16.43
N PRO A 230 2.96 7.24 -16.72
CA PRO A 230 2.63 8.50 -16.05
C PRO A 230 2.37 8.27 -14.56
N LEU A 231 3.16 8.90 -13.69
CA LEU A 231 3.05 8.75 -12.24
C LEU A 231 2.40 9.95 -11.56
N ASN A 232 1.60 9.66 -10.54
CA ASN A 232 1.16 10.62 -9.53
C ASN A 232 1.54 10.09 -8.16
N GLU A 233 2.43 10.76 -7.45
CA GLU A 233 2.90 10.30 -6.14
C GLU A 233 2.13 10.98 -5.00
N ALA A 234 1.76 10.21 -3.98
CA ALA A 234 1.12 10.75 -2.78
C ALA A 234 1.69 10.12 -1.51
N ASP A 235 1.71 10.91 -0.43
CA ASP A 235 2.10 10.41 0.88
C ASP A 235 1.00 9.52 1.48
N ARG A 236 1.41 8.40 2.10
CA ARG A 236 0.49 7.41 2.67
C ARG A 236 -0.31 7.97 3.84
N ASP A 237 0.34 8.64 4.78
CA ASP A 237 -0.30 9.10 6.01
C ASP A 237 -1.24 10.27 5.71
N GLU A 238 -0.89 11.13 4.74
CA GLU A 238 -1.81 12.14 4.22
C GLU A 238 -3.08 11.54 3.61
N MET A 239 -2.94 10.50 2.77
CA MET A 239 -4.11 9.83 2.16
C MET A 239 -4.93 9.08 3.20
N LEU A 240 -4.27 8.45 4.17
CA LEU A 240 -4.93 7.75 5.27
C LEU A 240 -5.80 8.73 6.09
N LEU A 241 -5.24 9.88 6.49
CA LEU A 241 -5.96 10.90 7.24
C LEU A 241 -7.12 11.51 6.42
N ALA A 242 -6.90 11.77 5.12
CA ALA A 242 -7.96 12.24 4.23
C ALA A 242 -9.10 11.21 4.12
N GLY A 243 -8.77 9.93 4.06
CA GLY A 243 -9.73 8.83 4.02
C GLY A 243 -10.56 8.73 5.30
N PHE A 244 -9.92 8.81 6.47
CA PHE A 244 -10.64 8.80 7.74
C PHE A 244 -11.53 10.03 7.92
N ARG A 245 -11.11 11.21 7.46
CA ARG A 245 -11.99 12.40 7.44
C ARG A 245 -13.20 12.19 6.55
N ALA A 246 -13.02 11.60 5.37
CA ALA A 246 -14.12 11.23 4.49
C ALA A 246 -15.04 10.16 5.11
N ALA A 247 -14.50 9.24 5.90
CA ALA A 247 -15.28 8.25 6.64
C ALA A 247 -16.09 8.90 7.78
N ARG A 248 -15.51 9.87 8.49
CA ARG A 248 -16.16 10.64 9.55
C ARG A 248 -17.42 11.37 9.05
N GLU A 249 -17.37 11.94 7.86
CA GLU A 249 -18.53 12.59 7.21
C GLU A 249 -19.69 11.63 6.93
N ARG A 250 -19.42 10.31 6.92
CA ARG A 250 -20.39 9.24 6.66
C ARG A 250 -20.76 8.46 7.92
N MET A 251 -20.30 8.88 9.10
CA MET A 251 -20.66 8.24 10.35
C MET A 251 -22.17 8.35 10.58
N SER A 252 -22.80 7.22 10.92
CA SER A 252 -24.20 7.25 11.34
C SER A 252 -24.28 7.89 12.73
N ALA A 253 -25.22 8.84 12.90
CA ALA A 253 -25.56 9.40 14.21
C ALA A 253 -26.19 8.36 15.14
#